data_AF-A0A147BIU6-F1
#
_entry.id   AF-A0A147BIU6-F1
#
_cell.length_a   1.000
_cell.length_b   1.000
_cell.length_c   1.000
_cell.angle_alpha   90.00
_cell.angle_beta   90.00
_cell.angle_gamma   90.00
#
_symmetry.space_group_name_H-M   'P 1'
#
loop_
_entity.id
_entity.type
_entity.pdbx_description
1 polymer ?
#
loop_
_entity_poly.entity_id
_entity_poly.type
_entity_poly.pdbx_seq_one_letter_code
_entity_poly.pdbx_strand_id
1 'polypeptide(L)' 'PYSPAIAPCDFWLFPKIKRPLKGARFQTREGIMAATTAELNSIPKEAFSKSYQQWQHRWEKCVESQGDYFEGD' A
#
# COMPACT_ATOMS: atom_id res chain seq x y z
N PRO A 1 -16.79 0.43 -7.86
CA PRO A 1 -16.36 1.73 -7.32
C PRO A 1 -16.21 1.61 -5.79
N TYR A 2 -15.26 2.33 -5.18
CA TYR A 2 -14.92 2.22 -3.73
C TYR A 2 -14.32 0.88 -3.29
N SER A 3 -13.24 0.43 -3.95
CA SER A 3 -12.57 -0.85 -3.63
C SER A 3 -11.10 -0.68 -3.19
N PRO A 4 -10.82 -0.06 -2.02
CA PRO A 4 -9.45 0.07 -1.50
C PRO A 4 -8.73 -1.27 -1.34
N ALA A 5 -9.46 -2.36 -1.06
CA ALA A 5 -8.92 -3.70 -0.94
C ALA A 5 -8.31 -4.25 -2.25
N ILE A 6 -8.64 -3.64 -3.40
CA ILE A 6 -8.14 -4.01 -4.73
C ILE A 6 -7.07 -3.04 -5.21
N ALA A 7 -7.03 -1.79 -4.76
CA ALA A 7 -6.04 -0.83 -5.26
C ALA A 7 -4.65 -1.08 -4.65
N PRO A 8 -3.59 -1.38 -5.45
CA PRO A 8 -2.23 -1.64 -4.93
C PRO A 8 -1.66 -0.50 -4.09
N CYS A 9 -2.07 0.73 -4.39
CA CYS A 9 -1.67 1.90 -3.60
C CYS A 9 -2.23 1.83 -2.17
N ASP A 10 -3.50 1.46 -2.03
CA ASP A 10 -4.21 1.49 -0.74
C ASP A 10 -3.89 0.29 0.13
N PHE A 11 -3.89 -0.94 -0.42
CA PHE A 11 -3.63 -2.14 0.38
C PHE A 11 -2.13 -2.39 0.65
N TRP A 12 -1.23 -1.85 -0.18
CA TRP A 12 0.20 -2.16 -0.09
C TRP A 12 1.12 -0.93 0.01
N LEU A 13 1.09 -0.01 -0.97
CA LEU A 13 2.09 1.08 -1.04
C LEU A 13 1.98 2.05 0.14
N PHE A 14 0.79 2.59 0.41
CA PHE A 14 0.60 3.55 1.48
C PHE A 14 0.86 2.93 2.85
N PRO A 15 0.40 1.71 3.19
CA PRO A 15 0.81 1.05 4.42
C PRO A 15 2.32 0.89 4.55
N LYS A 16 3.03 0.54 3.47
CA LYS A 16 4.50 0.38 3.49
C LYS A 16 5.23 1.69 3.81
N ILE A 17 4.79 2.80 3.24
CA ILE A 17 5.39 4.12 3.48
C ILE A 17 4.96 4.72 4.82
N LYS A 18 3.68 4.57 5.21
CA LYS A 18 3.13 5.21 6.42
C LYS A 18 3.57 4.51 7.70
N ARG A 19 3.86 3.20 7.68
CA ARG A 19 4.25 2.44 8.89
C ARG A 19 5.55 2.96 9.51
N PRO A 20 6.66 3.16 8.77
CA PRO A 20 7.90 3.72 9.31
C PRO A 20 7.74 5.17 9.80
N LEU A 21 6.89 5.95 9.13
CA LEU A 21 6.64 7.35 9.48
C LEU A 21 5.66 7.52 10.65
N LYS A 22 5.04 6.44 11.13
CA LYS A 22 4.03 6.48 12.19
C LYS A 22 4.66 6.98 13.50
N GLY A 23 4.10 8.05 14.05
CA GLY A 23 4.56 8.66 15.30
C GLY A 23 5.69 9.68 15.13
N ALA A 24 6.29 9.78 13.94
CA ALA A 24 7.23 10.86 13.64
C ALA A 24 6.48 12.21 13.52
N ARG A 25 7.07 13.28 14.08
CA ARG A 25 6.58 14.64 13.93
C ARG A 25 7.54 15.42 13.06
N PHE A 26 7.01 16.02 12.00
CA PHE A 26 7.76 16.87 11.09
C PHE A 26 7.33 18.32 11.30
N GLN A 27 8.30 19.22 11.48
CA GLN A 27 8.04 20.65 11.68
C GLN A 27 7.73 21.37 10.36
N THR A 28 8.19 20.82 9.23
CA THR A 28 8.07 21.42 7.91
C THR A 28 7.50 20.44 6.90
N ARG A 29 6.90 20.99 5.84
CA ARG A 29 6.41 20.21 4.70
C ARG A 29 7.55 19.50 3.98
N GLU A 30 8.69 20.16 3.88
CA GLU A 30 9.89 19.65 3.20
C GLU A 30 10.43 18.43 3.94
N GLY A 31 10.39 18.43 5.28
CA GLY A 31 10.81 17.31 6.11
C GLY A 31 9.97 16.05 5.87
N ILE A 32 8.64 16.16 5.84
CA ILE A 32 7.77 15.01 5.55
C ILE A 32 7.92 14.55 4.09
N MET A 33 8.09 15.45 3.13
CA MET A 33 8.33 15.10 1.73
C MET A 33 9.63 14.31 1.55
N ALA A 34 10.72 14.77 2.19
CA ALA A 34 12.02 14.11 2.14
C ALA A 34 11.95 12.71 2.77
N ALA A 35 11.36 12.58 3.96
CA ALA A 35 11.19 11.29 4.63
C ALA A 35 10.33 10.32 3.80
N THR A 36 9.21 10.80 3.25
CA THR A 36 8.33 10.00 2.38
C THR A 36 9.07 9.52 1.12
N THR A 37 9.89 10.39 0.52
CA THR A 37 10.69 10.06 -0.67
C THR A 37 11.78 9.03 -0.34
N ALA A 38 12.44 9.16 0.81
CA ALA A 38 13.43 8.21 1.28
C ALA A 38 12.81 6.82 1.50
N GLU A 39 11.66 6.75 2.18
CA GLU A 39 10.93 5.50 2.37
C GLU A 39 10.53 4.86 1.03
N LEU A 40 10.00 5.66 0.09
CA LEU A 40 9.65 5.18 -1.25
C LEU A 40 10.86 4.61 -2.00
N ASN A 41 12.00 5.30 -1.98
CA ASN A 41 13.23 4.86 -2.65
C ASN A 41 13.87 3.65 -1.98
N SER A 42 13.58 3.39 -0.71
CA SER A 42 14.07 2.21 0.00
C SER A 42 13.34 0.92 -0.39
N ILE A 43 12.18 1.03 -1.05
CA ILE A 43 11.38 -0.14 -1.45
C ILE A 43 12.10 -0.87 -2.60
N PRO A 44 12.51 -2.13 -2.42
CA PRO A 44 13.19 -2.88 -3.47
C PRO A 44 12.21 -3.20 -4.62
N LYS A 45 12.73 -3.29 -5.84
CA LYS A 45 11.93 -3.56 -7.05
C LYS A 45 11.14 -4.87 -6.93
N GLU A 46 11.71 -5.87 -6.26
CA GLU A 46 11.10 -7.17 -6.01
C GLU A 46 9.84 -7.05 -5.15
N ALA A 47 9.78 -6.06 -4.25
CA ALA A 47 8.59 -5.83 -3.43
C ALA A 47 7.41 -5.30 -4.26
N PHE A 48 7.67 -4.50 -5.31
CA PHE A 48 6.65 -4.11 -6.28
C PHE A 48 6.16 -5.33 -7.07
N SER A 49 7.08 -6.20 -7.53
CA SER A 49 6.67 -7.42 -8.24
C SER A 49 5.76 -8.32 -7.37
N LYS A 50 6.10 -8.48 -6.08
CA LYS A 50 5.28 -9.22 -5.12
C LYS A 50 3.92 -8.57 -4.86
N SER A 51 3.80 -7.24 -4.92
CA SER A 51 2.51 -6.57 -4.73
C SER A 51 1.57 -6.78 -5.91
N TYR A 52 2.09 -6.87 -7.14
CA TYR A 52 1.30 -7.28 -8.31
C TYR A 52 0.81 -8.72 -8.22
N GLN A 53 1.61 -9.64 -7.69
CA GLN A 53 1.15 -11.02 -7.44
C GLN A 53 0.02 -11.07 -6.40
N GLN A 54 0.16 -10.32 -5.29
CA GLN A 54 -0.90 -10.19 -4.30
C GLN A 54 -2.16 -9.54 -4.88
N TRP A 55 -1.99 -8.63 -5.84
CA TRP A 55 -3.12 -8.00 -6.52
C TRP A 55 -3.94 -9.01 -7.32
N GLN A 56 -3.27 -9.93 -8.04
CA GLN A 56 -3.94 -11.02 -8.75
C GLN A 56 -4.77 -11.89 -7.81
N HIS A 57 -4.20 -12.28 -6.67
CA HIS A 57 -4.92 -13.07 -5.67
C HIS A 57 -6.12 -12.31 -5.06
N ARG A 58 -6.00 -10.99 -4.88
CA ARG A 58 -7.12 -10.15 -4.41
C ARG A 58 -8.23 -10.06 -5.44
N TRP A 59 -7.93 -10.11 -6.74
CA TRP A 59 -8.97 -10.21 -7.77
C TRP A 59 -9.75 -11.52 -7.68
N GLU A 60 -9.07 -12.65 -7.47
CA GLU A 60 -9.71 -13.96 -7.27
C GLU A 60 -10.69 -13.90 -6.09
N LYS A 61 -10.24 -13.39 -4.94
CA LYS A 61 -11.09 -13.20 -3.76
C LYS A 61 -12.29 -12.28 -4.02
N CYS A 62 -12.12 -11.23 -4.82
CA CYS A 62 -13.23 -10.35 -5.20
C CYS A 62 -14.30 -11.09 -5.99
N VAL A 63 -13.88 -11.99 -6.89
CA VAL A 63 -14.80 -12.81 -7.70
C VAL A 63 -15.52 -13.83 -6.81
N GLU A 64 -14.78 -14.51 -5.93
CA GLU A 64 -15.36 -15.46 -4.96
C GLU A 64 -16.37 -14.79 -4.03
N SER A 65 -16.09 -13.55 -3.62
CA SER A 65 -16.97 -12.75 -2.77
C SER A 65 -18.15 -12.13 -3.53
N GLN A 66 -18.33 -12.43 -4.81
CA GLN A 66 -19.38 -11.84 -5.66
C GLN A 66 -19.41 -10.31 -5.66
N GLY A 67 -18.25 -9.67 -5.45
CA GLY A 67 -18.12 -8.21 -5.36
C GLY A 67 -18.35 -7.61 -3.97
N ASP A 68 -18.63 -8.41 -2.94
CA ASP A 68 -18.64 -7.94 -1.55
C ASP A 68 -17.24 -7.56 -1.06
N TYR A 69 -17.22 -6.69 -0.04
CA TYR A 69 -15.97 -6.30 0.59
C TYR A 69 -15.35 -7.49 1.33
N PHE A 70 -14.09 -7.77 1.03
CA PHE A 70 -13.29 -8.76 1.71
C PHE A 70 -12.12 -8.05 2.39
N GLU A 71 -12.02 -8.21 3.71
CA GLU A 71 -10.76 -8.00 4.41
C GLU A 71 -9.94 -9.29 4.33
N GLY A 72 -8.67 -9.15 4.00
CA GLY A 72 -7.72 -10.27 4.06
C GLY A 72 -6.93 -10.16 5.36
N ASP A 73 -6.87 -11.27 6.08
CA ASP A 73 -6.07 -11.59 7.28
C ASP A 73 -4.82 -10.72 7.53
#